data_AF-A0A133ZQ38-F1
#
_entry.id   AF-A0A133ZQ38-F1
#
_cell.length_a   1.000
_cell.length_b   1.000
_cell.length_c   1.000
_cell.angle_alpha   90.00
_cell.angle_beta   90.00
_cell.angle_gamma   90.00
#
_symmetry.space_group_name_H-M   'P 1'
#
loop_
_entity.id
_entity.type
_entity.pdbx_description
1 polymer ?
#
loop_
_entity_poly.entity_id
_entity_poly.type
_entity_poly.pdbx_seq_one_letter_code
_entity_poly.pdbx_strand_id
1 'polypeptide(L)'
;MLMSAMSGFKNVENIIKVAHERKVSNMKGFFELAEEKGLEKGIELGRTEGIEKGLELGRTEGREEGADMVSELNTILAREGNLEKIIKANTDKIYRNELLKKYRLLR
;
A
#
# COMPACT_ATOMS: atom_id res chain seq x y z
N MET A 1 -22.45 -27.11 64.02
CA MET A 1 -21.35 -27.57 63.13
C MET A 1 -21.79 -27.68 61.66
N LEU A 2 -22.94 -28.30 61.33
CA LEU A 2 -23.47 -28.41 59.95
C LEU A 2 -23.59 -27.08 59.18
N MET A 3 -24.12 -26.03 59.81
CA MET A 3 -24.32 -24.72 59.14
C MET A 3 -22.99 -24.05 58.71
N SER A 4 -21.90 -24.25 59.47
CA SER A 4 -20.59 -23.70 59.15
C SER A 4 -19.90 -24.46 58.01
N ALA A 5 -20.06 -25.79 57.97
CA ALA A 5 -19.58 -26.60 56.85
C ALA A 5 -20.29 -26.22 55.53
N MET A 6 -21.62 -26.07 55.57
CA MET A 6 -22.42 -25.64 54.41
C MET A 6 -22.02 -24.25 53.88
N SER A 7 -21.71 -23.30 54.76
CA SER A 7 -21.17 -21.99 54.34
C SER A 7 -19.78 -22.09 53.71
N GLY A 8 -18.94 -23.01 54.19
CA GLY A 8 -17.61 -23.27 53.62
C GLY A 8 -17.68 -23.81 52.19
N PHE A 9 -18.55 -24.78 51.92
CA PHE A 9 -18.76 -25.32 50.57
C PHE A 9 -19.25 -24.25 49.59
N LYS A 10 -20.21 -23.42 50.01
CA LYS A 10 -20.74 -22.33 49.17
C LYS A 10 -19.69 -21.27 48.84
N ASN A 11 -18.75 -21.01 49.75
CA ASN A 11 -17.63 -20.09 49.49
C ASN A 11 -16.64 -20.65 48.46
N VAL A 12 -16.33 -21.95 48.51
CA VAL A 12 -15.45 -22.60 47.54
C VAL A 12 -16.06 -22.58 46.14
N GLU A 13 -17.35 -22.89 46.02
CA GLU A 13 -18.08 -22.87 44.75
C GLU A 13 -18.05 -21.47 44.10
N ASN A 14 -18.26 -20.42 44.90
CA ASN A 14 -18.16 -19.03 44.43
C ASN A 14 -16.75 -18.68 43.94
N ILE A 15 -15.69 -19.10 44.65
CA ILE A 15 -14.30 -18.84 44.25
C ILE A 15 -14.00 -19.51 42.90
N ILE A 16 -14.43 -20.76 42.71
CA ILE A 16 -14.23 -21.50 41.45
C ILE A 16 -14.95 -20.78 40.31
N LYS A 17 -16.19 -20.35 40.53
CA LYS A 17 -16.98 -19.62 39.54
C LYS A 17 -16.30 -18.31 39.11
N VAL A 18 -15.88 -17.49 40.07
CA VAL A 18 -15.18 -16.22 39.80
C VAL A 18 -13.85 -16.45 39.07
N ALA A 19 -13.09 -17.47 39.49
CA ALA A 19 -11.83 -17.81 38.82
C ALA A 19 -12.05 -18.27 37.36
N HIS A 20 -13.10 -19.04 37.11
CA HIS A 20 -13.48 -19.48 35.77
C HIS A 20 -13.92 -18.29 34.91
N GLU A 21 -14.81 -17.43 35.41
CA GLU A 21 -15.27 -16.22 34.72
C GLU A 21 -14.10 -15.29 34.37
N ARG A 22 -13.16 -15.11 35.30
CA ARG A 22 -11.95 -14.31 35.05
C ARG A 22 -11.07 -14.93 33.97
N LYS A 23 -10.90 -16.25 33.95
CA LYS A 23 -10.14 -16.95 32.90
C LYS A 23 -10.78 -16.77 31.53
N VAL A 24 -12.10 -16.92 31.45
CA VAL A 24 -12.85 -16.73 30.19
C VAL A 24 -12.76 -15.28 29.73
N SER A 25 -12.94 -14.32 30.63
CA SER A 25 -12.82 -12.89 30.33
C SER A 25 -11.42 -12.52 29.81
N ASN A 26 -10.37 -12.98 30.48
CA ASN A 26 -8.99 -12.76 30.05
C ASN A 26 -8.71 -13.37 28.66
N MET A 27 -9.26 -14.55 28.39
CA MET A 27 -9.11 -15.21 27.10
C MET A 27 -9.81 -14.42 25.98
N LYS A 28 -11.03 -13.92 26.24
CA LYS A 28 -11.74 -13.05 25.29
C LYS A 28 -10.94 -11.78 24.98
N GLY A 29 -10.45 -11.10 26.01
CA GLY A 29 -9.61 -9.91 25.82
C GLY A 29 -8.31 -10.17 25.06
N PHE A 30 -7.72 -11.36 25.22
CA PHE A 30 -6.55 -11.77 24.43
C PHE A 30 -6.90 -11.92 22.94
N PHE A 31 -8.04 -12.55 22.62
CA PHE A 31 -8.48 -12.71 21.24
C PHE A 31 -8.86 -11.37 20.58
N GLU A 32 -9.57 -10.51 21.29
CA GLU A 32 -9.91 -9.16 20.81
C GLU A 32 -8.63 -8.37 20.48
N LEU A 33 -7.62 -8.41 21.35
CA LEU A 33 -6.33 -7.76 21.11
C LEU A 33 -5.58 -8.38 19.92
N ALA A 34 -5.62 -9.69 19.77
CA ALA A 34 -4.97 -10.38 18.65
C ALA A 34 -5.65 -10.05 17.32
N GLU A 35 -6.98 -9.96 17.29
CA GLU A 35 -7.77 -9.56 16.13
C GLU A 35 -7.49 -8.11 15.74
N GLU A 36 -7.52 -7.19 16.70
CA GLU A 36 -7.19 -5.77 16.47
C GLU A 36 -5.80 -5.61 15.85
N LYS A 37 -4.78 -6.26 16.43
CA LYS A 37 -3.41 -6.23 15.89
C LYS A 37 -3.29 -6.90 14.53
N GLY A 38 -4.02 -7.98 14.30
CA GLY A 38 -4.05 -8.68 13.02
C GLY A 38 -4.63 -7.80 11.91
N LEU A 39 -5.73 -7.12 12.21
CA LEU A 39 -6.39 -6.17 11.29
C LEU A 39 -5.50 -4.96 11.01
N GLU A 40 -4.92 -4.35 12.05
CA GLU A 40 -4.01 -3.21 11.92
C GLU A 40 -2.83 -3.57 11.00
N LYS A 41 -2.17 -4.70 11.27
CA LYS A 41 -1.04 -5.17 10.45
C LYS A 41 -1.46 -5.51 9.02
N GLY A 42 -2.64 -6.12 8.83
CA GLY A 42 -3.17 -6.43 7.52
C GLY A 42 -3.42 -5.17 6.68
N ILE A 43 -4.00 -4.13 7.29
CA ILE A 43 -4.22 -2.82 6.64
C ILE A 43 -2.90 -2.15 6.30
N GLU A 44 -1.96 -2.14 7.26
CA GLU A 44 -0.63 -1.54 7.04
C GLU A 44 0.08 -2.19 5.85
N LEU A 45 0.17 -3.52 5.84
CA LEU A 45 0.81 -4.28 4.76
C LEU A 45 0.12 -4.06 3.42
N GLY A 46 -1.21 -4.14 3.39
CA GLY A 46 -1.98 -3.93 2.17
C GLY A 46 -1.77 -2.52 1.59
N ARG A 47 -1.70 -1.50 2.46
CA ARG A 47 -1.42 -0.12 2.05
C ARG A 47 0.01 0.03 1.53
N THR A 48 1.01 -0.52 2.22
CA THR A 48 2.41 -0.41 1.80
C THR A 48 2.65 -1.10 0.47
N GLU A 49 2.17 -2.35 0.31
CA GLU A 49 2.32 -3.09 -0.94
C GLU A 49 1.57 -2.43 -2.10
N GLY A 50 0.35 -1.93 -1.85
CA GLY A 50 -0.44 -1.25 -2.87
C GLY A 50 0.25 0.01 -3.38
N ILE A 51 0.82 0.82 -2.49
CA ILE A 51 1.57 2.03 -2.86
C ILE A 51 2.83 1.66 -3.63
N GLU A 52 3.60 0.67 -3.17
CA GLU A 52 4.84 0.26 -3.82
C GLU A 52 4.58 -0.25 -5.24
N LYS A 53 3.63 -1.18 -5.41
CA LYS A 53 3.24 -1.71 -6.73
C LYS A 53 2.71 -0.62 -7.65
N GLY A 54 1.88 0.29 -7.12
CA GLY A 54 1.33 1.41 -7.90
C GLY A 54 2.42 2.38 -8.37
N LEU A 55 3.41 2.68 -7.52
CA LEU A 55 4.54 3.53 -7.88
C LEU A 55 5.48 2.87 -8.89
N GLU A 56 5.73 1.56 -8.74
CA GLU A 56 6.54 0.80 -9.68
C GLU A 56 5.88 0.78 -11.05
N LEU A 57 4.60 0.38 -11.12
CA LEU A 57 3.85 0.30 -12.37
C LEU A 57 3.75 1.67 -13.06
N GLY A 58 3.39 2.72 -12.32
CA GLY A 58 3.32 4.06 -12.89
C GLY A 58 4.67 4.60 -13.38
N ARG A 59 5.78 4.18 -12.76
CA ARG A 59 7.13 4.52 -13.24
C ARG A 59 7.52 3.74 -14.48
N THR A 60 7.17 2.46 -14.59
CA THR A 60 7.47 1.65 -15.77
C THR A 60 6.64 2.09 -16.96
N GLU A 61 5.32 2.22 -16.78
CA GLU A 61 4.41 2.67 -17.83
C GLU A 61 4.77 4.09 -18.30
N GLY A 62 4.99 5.04 -17.38
CA GLY A 62 5.37 6.40 -17.75
C GLY A 62 6.74 6.51 -18.42
N ARG A 63 7.67 5.57 -18.16
CA ARG A 63 8.96 5.50 -18.88
C ARG A 63 8.80 4.92 -20.28
N GLU A 64 7.98 3.89 -20.44
CA GLU A 64 7.67 3.25 -21.72
C GLU A 64 6.96 4.24 -22.65
N GLU A 65 5.87 4.85 -22.18
CA GLU A 65 5.17 5.92 -22.92
C GLU A 65 6.12 7.08 -23.28
N GLY A 66 6.99 7.46 -22.34
CA GLY A 66 8.01 8.47 -22.56
C GLY A 66 8.99 8.10 -23.67
N ALA A 67 9.44 6.84 -23.72
CA ALA A 67 10.34 6.35 -24.75
C ALA A 67 9.66 6.29 -26.12
N ASP A 68 8.40 5.84 -26.17
CA ASP A 68 7.60 5.78 -27.40
C ASP A 68 7.37 7.17 -27.99
N MET A 69 6.99 8.14 -27.16
CA MET A 69 6.84 9.54 -27.59
C MET A 69 8.14 10.12 -28.17
N VAL A 70 9.29 9.82 -27.56
CA VAL A 70 10.58 10.30 -28.06
C VAL A 70 11.00 9.59 -29.35
N SER A 71 10.70 8.30 -29.48
CA SER A 71 10.94 7.52 -30.69
C SER A 71 10.13 8.05 -31.87
N GLU A 72 8.84 8.35 -31.65
CA GLU A 72 7.97 8.94 -32.67
C GLU A 72 8.43 10.34 -33.06
N LEU A 73 8.82 11.17 -32.08
CA LEU A 73 9.42 12.48 -32.34
C LEU A 73 10.67 12.37 -33.22
N ASN A 74 11.59 11.45 -32.90
CA ASN A 74 12.80 11.24 -33.69
C ASN A 74 12.50 10.82 -35.12
N THR A 75 11.46 9.99 -35.33
CA THR A 75 11.01 9.59 -36.66
C THR A 75 10.49 10.80 -37.47
N ILE A 76 9.71 11.68 -36.84
CA ILE A 76 9.21 12.91 -37.47
C ILE A 76 10.39 13.82 -37.85
N LEU A 77 11.27 14.10 -36.89
CA LEU A 77 12.40 15.01 -37.12
C LEU A 77 13.40 14.47 -38.15
N ALA A 78 13.61 13.16 -38.21
CA ALA A 78 14.42 12.52 -39.24
C ALA A 78 13.82 12.71 -40.65
N ARG A 79 12.50 12.61 -40.78
CA ARG A 79 11.80 12.88 -42.05
C ARG A 79 11.87 14.36 -42.46
N GLU A 80 11.95 15.28 -41.50
CA GLU A 80 12.17 16.71 -41.77
C GLU A 80 13.60 17.02 -42.22
N GLY A 81 14.55 16.09 -42.04
CA GLY A 81 15.93 16.23 -42.51
C GLY A 81 16.77 17.28 -41.76
N ASN A 82 16.30 17.78 -40.61
CA ASN A 82 17.00 18.80 -39.84
C ASN A 82 17.76 18.19 -38.65
N LEU A 83 19.05 17.94 -38.85
CA LEU A 83 19.91 17.32 -37.84
C LEU A 83 20.10 18.20 -36.59
N GLU A 84 20.20 19.52 -36.74
CA GLU A 84 20.32 20.45 -35.60
C GLU A 84 19.11 20.37 -34.67
N LYS A 85 17.93 20.24 -35.25
CA LYS A 85 16.66 20.10 -34.52
C LYS A 85 16.62 18.80 -33.72
N ILE A 86 17.09 17.70 -34.31
CA ILE A 86 17.21 16.39 -33.64
C ILE A 86 18.18 16.47 -32.45
N ILE A 87 19.37 17.03 -32.68
CA ILE A 87 20.39 17.15 -31.63
C ILE A 87 19.86 18.01 -30.48
N LYS A 88 19.24 19.16 -30.80
CA LYS A 88 18.66 20.04 -29.79
C LYS A 88 17.53 19.36 -29.01
N ALA A 89 16.66 18.59 -29.67
CA ALA A 89 15.60 17.84 -29.00
C ALA A 89 16.15 16.75 -28.06
N ASN A 90 17.32 16.19 -28.35
CA ASN A 90 17.94 15.18 -27.49
C ASN A 90 18.62 15.80 -26.25
N THR A 91 19.19 17.00 -26.36
CA THR A 91 19.95 17.66 -25.28
C THR A 91 19.13 18.64 -24.45
N ASP A 92 18.12 19.28 -25.04
CA ASP A 92 17.27 20.28 -24.39
C ASP A 92 15.87 19.71 -24.13
N LYS A 93 15.59 19.44 -22.85
CA LYS A 93 14.30 18.89 -22.40
C LYS A 93 13.13 19.85 -22.63
N ILE A 94 13.34 21.16 -22.49
CA ILE A 94 12.28 22.16 -22.69
C ILE A 94 11.91 22.18 -24.17
N TYR A 95 12.92 22.28 -25.03
CA TYR A 95 12.74 22.24 -26.47
C TYR A 95 12.08 20.93 -26.94
N ARG A 96 12.49 19.78 -26.38
CA ARG A 96 11.83 18.50 -26.63
C ARG A 96 10.35 18.53 -26.28
N ASN A 97 10.00 19.04 -25.09
CA ASN A 97 8.60 19.12 -24.65
C ASN A 97 7.76 20.06 -25.54
N GLU A 98 8.33 21.18 -25.99
CA GLU A 98 7.67 22.05 -26.96
C GLU A 98 7.36 21.33 -28.27
N LEU A 99 8.33 20.56 -28.79
CA LEU A 99 8.13 19.76 -30.00
C LEU A 99 7.12 18.63 -29.79
N LEU A 100 7.19 17.89 -28.68
CA LEU A 100 6.23 16.85 -28.34
C LEU A 100 4.79 17.40 -28.33
N LYS A 101 4.57 18.58 -27.75
CA LYS A 101 3.27 19.27 -27.79
C LYS A 101 2.90 19.74 -29.19
N LYS A 102 3.85 20.34 -29.93
CA LYS A 102 3.65 20.82 -31.31
C LYS A 102 3.19 19.69 -32.25
N TYR A 103 3.79 18.50 -32.12
CA TYR A 103 3.41 17.32 -32.89
C TYR A 103 2.28 16.51 -32.25
N ARG A 104 1.69 16.99 -31.15
CA ARG A 104 0.58 16.33 -30.43
C ARG A 104 0.90 14.93 -29.91
N LEU A 105 2.19 14.67 -29.66
CA LEU A 105 2.69 13.44 -29.04
C LEU A 105 2.49 13.48 -27.52
N LEU A 106 2.54 14.68 -26.94
CA LEU A 106 2.27 14.93 -25.52
C LEU A 106 1.03 15.82 -25.40
N ARG A 107 0.06 15.38 -24.59
CA ARG A 107 -1.17 16.14 -24.28
C ARG A 107 -0.91 17.31 -23.34
#